data_AF-A0A7C6J3Z7-F1
#
_entry.id   AF-A0A7C6J3Z7-F1
#
_cell.length_a   1.000
_cell.length_b   1.000
_cell.length_c   1.000
_cell.angle_alpha   90.00
_cell.angle_beta   90.00
_cell.angle_gamma   90.00
#
_symmetry.space_group_name_H-M   'P 1'
#
loop_
_entity.id
_entity.type
_entity.pdbx_description
1 polymer ?
#
loop_
_entity_poly.entity_id
_entity_poly.type
_entity_poly.pdbx_seq_one_letter_code
_entity_poly.pdbx_strand_id
1 'polypeptide(L)' 'MSIFKDTRTLAAKVVEMVEAIMKGEEAPVNDTKTYHNGVKIVPSFLCEPVYADINNYRELLIDSGYYTEEDLQI' A
#
# COMPACT_ATOMS: atom_id res chain seq x y z
N MET A 1 -4.19 19.40 -0.44
CA MET A 1 -4.48 18.31 -1.39
C MET A 1 -3.25 17.44 -1.50
N SER A 2 -3.39 16.15 -1.19
CA SER A 2 -2.33 15.13 -1.23
C SER A 2 -2.92 13.77 -1.57
N ILE A 3 -2.08 12.74 -1.63
CA ILE A 3 -2.48 11.35 -1.82
C ILE A 3 -1.93 10.52 -0.66
N PHE A 4 -2.81 9.86 0.07
CA PHE A 4 -2.45 8.93 1.12
C PHE A 4 -2.19 7.55 0.53
N LYS A 5 -1.03 6.99 0.88
CA LYS A 5 -0.63 5.62 0.55
C LYS A 5 -0.20 4.97 1.84
N ASP A 6 -1.05 4.11 2.39
CA ASP A 6 -0.77 3.48 3.67
C ASP A 6 0.36 2.45 3.53
N THR A 7 1.51 2.78 4.14
CA THR A 7 2.69 1.91 4.15
C THR A 7 2.45 0.61 4.91
N ARG A 8 1.50 0.58 5.86
CA ARG A 8 1.11 -0.61 6.62
C ARG A 8 0.38 -1.61 5.73
N THR A 9 -0.50 -1.13 4.85
CA THR A 9 -1.17 -1.96 3.84
C THR A 9 -0.16 -2.56 2.87
N LEU A 10 0.82 -1.77 2.42
CA LEU A 10 1.89 -2.28 1.56
C LEU A 10 2.72 -3.35 2.27
N ALA A 11 3.12 -3.11 3.52
CA ALA A 11 3.88 -4.08 4.32
C ALA A 11 3.09 -5.39 4.51
N ALA A 12 1.79 -5.31 4.82
CA ALA A 12 0.94 -6.49 4.96
C ALA A 12 0.92 -7.33 3.66
N LYS A 13 0.81 -6.69 2.49
CA LYS A 13 0.87 -7.40 1.20
C LYS A 13 2.25 -8.01 0.92
N VAL A 14 3.33 -7.32 1.28
CA VAL A 14 4.68 -7.88 1.17
C VAL A 14 4.84 -9.11 2.05
N VAL A 15 4.36 -9.07 3.29
CA VAL A 15 4.40 -10.23 4.21
C VAL A 15 3.62 -11.40 3.63
N GLU A 16 2.40 -11.17 3.11
CA GLU A 16 1.59 -12.19 2.45
C GLU A 16 2.33 -12.86 1.28
N MET A 17 3.01 -12.07 0.44
CA MET A 17 3.84 -12.58 -0.65
C MET A 17 5.02 -13.39 -0.14
N VAL A 18 5.72 -12.91 0.88
CA VAL A 18 6.86 -13.62 1.49
C VAL A 18 6.41 -14.97 2.06
N GLU A 19 5.29 -15.00 2.79
CA GLU A 19 4.72 -16.23 3.33
C GLU A 19 4.35 -17.25 2.24
N ALA A 20 3.68 -16.80 1.16
CA ALA A 20 3.34 -17.66 0.04
C ALA A 20 4.60 -18.28 -0.60
N ILE A 21 5.61 -17.44 -0.87
CA ILE A 21 6.89 -17.90 -1.44
C ILE A 21 7.58 -18.91 -0.52
N MET A 22 7.60 -18.65 0.79
CA MET A 22 8.20 -19.56 1.78
C MET A 22 7.45 -20.91 1.88
N LYS A 23 6.16 -20.94 1.59
CA LYS A 23 5.34 -22.16 1.53
C LYS A 23 5.42 -22.86 0.16
N GLY A 24 6.07 -22.25 -0.84
CA GLY A 24 6.10 -22.75 -2.22
C GLY A 24 4.78 -22.52 -2.98
N GLU A 25 3.94 -21.59 -2.50
CA GLU A 25 2.69 -21.19 -3.12
C GLU A 25 2.87 -19.97 -4.04
N GLU A 26 1.87 -19.69 -4.87
CA GLU A 26 1.88 -18.48 -5.70
C GLU A 26 1.57 -17.24 -4.87
N ALA A 27 2.42 -16.22 -5.00
CA ALA A 27 2.21 -14.94 -4.34
C ALA A 27 0.98 -14.21 -4.95
N PRO A 28 0.15 -13.55 -4.14
CA PRO A 28 -1.02 -12.84 -4.63
C PRO A 28 -0.61 -11.63 -5.50
N VAL A 29 -1.15 -11.55 -6.71
CA VAL A 29 -0.92 -10.44 -7.65
C VAL A 29 -2.24 -10.00 -8.27
N ASN A 30 -2.33 -8.73 -8.69
CA ASN A 30 -3.51 -8.18 -9.39
C ASN A 30 -3.16 -7.50 -10.73
N ASP A 31 -1.87 -7.39 -11.06
CA ASP A 31 -1.39 -6.85 -12.33
C ASP A 31 -0.24 -7.71 -12.87
N THR A 32 -0.44 -8.25 -14.07
CA THR A 32 0.56 -9.05 -14.80
C THR A 32 0.83 -8.48 -16.19
N LYS A 33 0.66 -7.16 -16.38
CA LYS A 33 0.72 -6.51 -17.70
C LYS A 33 1.48 -5.19 -17.69
N THR A 34 1.44 -4.42 -16.61
CA THR A 34 1.91 -3.03 -16.58
C THR A 34 3.41 -2.89 -16.37
N TYR A 35 3.99 -3.69 -15.46
CA TYR A 35 5.35 -3.47 -15.00
C TYR A 35 6.39 -4.27 -15.80
N HIS A 36 6.80 -3.75 -16.96
CA HIS A 36 7.96 -4.27 -17.70
C HIS A 36 9.27 -3.69 -17.13
N ASN A 37 10.16 -4.55 -16.62
CA ASN A 37 11.43 -4.11 -16.01
C ASN A 37 12.63 -4.06 -16.99
N GLY A 38 12.37 -4.18 -18.29
CA GLY A 38 13.40 -4.27 -19.34
C GLY A 38 13.72 -5.70 -19.77
N VAL A 39 13.35 -6.71 -18.99
CA VAL A 39 13.57 -8.13 -19.31
C VAL A 39 12.26 -8.92 -19.40
N LYS A 40 11.32 -8.65 -18.49
CA LYS A 40 10.02 -9.32 -18.44
C LYS A 40 8.95 -8.43 -17.83
N ILE A 41 7.70 -8.84 -18.02
CA ILE A 41 6.58 -8.32 -17.21
C ILE A 41 6.66 -8.94 -15.83
N VAL A 42 6.70 -8.10 -14.80
CA VAL A 42 6.77 -8.50 -13.39
C VAL A 42 5.35 -8.61 -12.84
N PRO A 43 4.90 -9.81 -12.39
CA PRO A 43 3.66 -9.95 -11.64
C PRO A 43 3.71 -9.07 -10.39
N SER A 44 2.72 -8.19 -10.24
CA SER A 44 2.74 -7.11 -9.26
C SER A 44 1.39 -7.02 -8.54
N PHE A 45 1.41 -6.51 -7.32
CA PHE A 45 0.21 -6.16 -6.58
C PHE A 45 0.17 -4.65 -6.35
N LEU A 46 -0.83 -3.98 -6.90
CA LEU A 46 -1.02 -2.54 -6.76
C LEU A 46 -1.97 -2.29 -5.59
N CYS A 47 -1.47 -1.59 -4.57
CA CYS A 47 -2.31 -1.06 -3.49
C CYS A 47 -3.01 0.22 -3.99
N GLU A 48 -4.28 0.38 -3.64
CA GLU A 48 -5.05 1.56 -4.06
C GLU A 48 -4.62 2.80 -3.25
N PRO A 49 -4.20 3.89 -3.92
CA PRO A 49 -3.98 5.16 -3.25
C PRO A 49 -5.30 5.86 -2.93
N VAL A 50 -5.36 6.62 -1.84
CA VAL A 50 -6.56 7.35 -1.41
C VAL A 50 -6.31 8.86 -1.53
N TYR A 51 -7.24 9.58 -2.16
CA TYR A 51 -7.18 11.04 -2.23
C TYR A 51 -7.38 11.66 -0.85
N ALA A 52 -6.52 12.60 -0.47
CA ALA A 52 -6.54 13.24 0.85
C ALA A 52 -6.59 14.77 0.75
N ASP A 53 -7.52 15.37 1.48
CA ASP A 53 -7.64 16.82 1.64
C ASP A 53 -8.10 17.19 3.06
N ILE A 54 -8.37 18.48 3.28
CA ILE A 54 -8.77 19.00 4.59
C ILE A 54 -10.10 18.43 5.10
N ASN A 55 -10.93 17.89 4.22
CA ASN A 55 -12.26 17.37 4.56
C ASN A 55 -12.20 15.91 5.04
N ASN A 56 -11.15 15.15 4.70
CA ASN A 56 -11.05 13.72 5.03
C ASN A 56 -9.74 13.29 5.72
N TYR A 57 -8.77 14.19 5.93
CA TYR A 57 -7.47 13.81 6.52
C TYR A 57 -7.60 13.18 7.91
N ARG A 58 -8.54 13.64 8.75
CA ARG A 58 -8.72 13.12 10.11
C ARG A 58 -9.10 11.64 10.07
N GLU A 59 -10.08 11.27 9.26
CA GLU A 59 -10.50 9.88 9.08
C GLU A 59 -9.34 9.02 8.53
N LEU A 60 -8.66 9.52 7.50
CA LEU A 60 -7.61 8.78 6.81
C LEU A 60 -6.32 8.61 7.63
N LEU A 61 -5.93 9.61 8.40
CA LEU A 61 -4.61 9.67 9.05
C LEU A 61 -4.69 9.46 10.56
N ILE A 62 -5.71 10.01 11.23
CA ILE A 62 -5.83 9.95 12.70
C ILE A 62 -6.68 8.76 13.12
N ASP A 63 -7.91 8.65 12.62
CA ASP A 63 -8.82 7.59 13.04
C ASP A 63 -8.33 6.21 12.57
N SER A 64 -7.56 6.15 11.48
CA SER A 64 -6.85 4.96 11.03
C SER A 64 -5.62 4.61 11.89
N GLY A 65 -5.24 5.46 12.84
CA GLY A 65 -4.06 5.32 13.69
C GLY A 65 -2.74 5.44 12.94
N TYR A 66 -2.71 6.10 11.78
CA TYR A 66 -1.47 6.31 11.02
C TYR A 66 -0.59 7.39 11.68
N TYR A 67 -1.23 8.46 12.16
CA TYR A 67 -0.63 9.51 12.99
C TYR A 67 -1.46 9.73 14.25
N THR A 68 -0.84 10.29 15.27
CA THR A 68 -1.52 10.90 16.41
C THR A 68 -1.91 12.35 16.08
N GLU A 69 -2.85 12.94 16.82
CA GLU A 69 -3.22 14.36 16.61
C GLU A 69 -2.04 15.29 16.89
N GLU A 70 -1.19 14.91 17.84
CA GLU A 70 0.01 15.65 18.22
C GLU A 70 1.03 15.70 17.07
N ASP A 71 1.13 14.65 16.24
CA ASP A 71 2.04 14.59 15.10
C ASP A 71 1.71 15.62 14.00
N LEU A 72 0.47 16.14 13.98
CA LEU A 72 0.00 17.13 13.00
C LEU A 72 0.02 18.57 13.52
N GLN A 73 0.38 18.76 14.78
CA GLN A 73 0.51 20.09 15.38
C GLN A 73 1.92 20.64 15.12
N ILE A 74 2.02 21.96 14.90
CA ILE A 74 3.28 22.68 14.69
C ILE A 74 3.74 23.29 16.02
#